data_AF-A0A0U1YQ96-F1
#
_entry.id   AF-A0A0U1YQ96-F1
#
_cell.length_a   1.000
_cell.length_b   1.000
_cell.length_c   1.000
_cell.angle_alpha   90.00
_cell.angle_beta   90.00
_cell.angle_gamma   90.00
#
_symmetry.space_group_name_H-M   'P 1'
#
loop_
_entity.id
_entity.type
_entity.pdbx_description
1 polymer ?
#
loop_
_entity_poly.entity_id
_entity_poly.type
_entity_poly.pdbx_seq_one_letter_code
_entity_poly.pdbx_strand_id
1 'polypeptide(L)'
;WYPQFWNADTVKALKCNWNANVVRAAMGVDEGGHLSDANKAYNLMVAVIEAAISNGIYVIVDWHSHNAYADKAAEFFTKIAKAYGKYPHVLYETFNEPLGVSWNDVLVPYHKKVIAAIRKVDTKNVIILGTPTWSQFVDEAS
;
A
#
# COMPACT_ATOMS: atom_id res chain seq x y z
N TRP A 1 -15.25 -5.97 4.05
CA TRP A 1 -13.98 -6.16 4.81
C TRP A 1 -13.86 -7.59 5.33
N TYR A 2 -12.63 -8.08 5.50
CA TYR A 2 -12.34 -9.41 6.06
C TYR A 2 -11.15 -9.40 7.04
N PRO A 3 -11.28 -8.73 8.20
CA PRO A 3 -10.18 -8.57 9.16
C PRO A 3 -9.68 -9.89 9.76
N GLN A 4 -10.48 -10.97 9.71
CA GLN A 4 -10.10 -12.29 10.21
C GLN A 4 -8.92 -12.93 9.48
N PHE A 5 -8.53 -12.42 8.31
CA PHE A 5 -7.37 -12.90 7.54
C PHE A 5 -6.10 -12.04 7.73
N TRP A 6 -6.19 -10.94 8.47
CA TRP A 6 -5.07 -10.01 8.70
C TRP A 6 -4.28 -10.44 9.94
N ASN A 7 -3.65 -11.62 9.87
CA ASN A 7 -2.89 -12.20 10.98
C ASN A 7 -1.71 -13.04 10.49
N ALA A 8 -0.81 -13.35 11.42
CA ALA A 8 0.42 -14.08 11.14
C ALA A 8 0.19 -15.51 10.63
N ASP A 9 -0.84 -16.20 11.13
CA ASP A 9 -1.15 -17.57 10.70
C ASP A 9 -1.56 -17.62 9.23
N THR A 10 -2.34 -16.65 8.78
CA THR A 10 -2.74 -16.53 7.36
C THR A 10 -1.52 -16.27 6.50
N VAL A 11 -0.66 -15.31 6.87
CA VAL A 11 0.55 -14.98 6.11
C VAL A 11 1.53 -16.17 6.07
N LYS A 12 1.68 -16.89 7.19
CA LYS A 12 2.48 -18.11 7.25
C LYS A 12 1.91 -19.21 6.36
N ALA A 13 0.59 -19.39 6.32
CA ALA A 13 -0.04 -20.36 5.43
C ALA A 13 0.21 -20.01 3.95
N LEU A 14 0.11 -18.72 3.57
CA LEU A 14 0.46 -18.26 2.22
C LEU A 14 1.92 -18.61 1.86
N LYS A 15 2.86 -18.38 2.78
CA LYS A 15 4.27 -18.75 2.57
C LYS A 15 4.46 -20.27 2.49
N CYS A 16 4.10 -21.00 3.55
CA CYS A 16 4.50 -22.39 3.73
C CYS A 16 3.66 -23.37 2.91
N ASN A 17 2.36 -23.12 2.76
CA ASN A 17 1.46 -24.05 2.10
C ASN A 17 1.29 -23.70 0.61
N TRP A 18 1.33 -22.40 0.27
CA TRP A 18 1.05 -21.91 -1.09
C TRP A 18 2.31 -21.42 -1.80
N ASN A 19 3.47 -21.50 -1.13
CA ASN A 19 4.77 -21.08 -1.65
C ASN A 19 4.80 -19.61 -2.14
N ALA A 20 3.98 -18.75 -1.55
CA ALA A 20 3.98 -17.33 -1.88
C ALA A 20 5.32 -16.68 -1.49
N ASN A 21 5.80 -15.75 -2.31
CA ASN A 21 6.95 -14.89 -2.00
C ASN A 21 6.55 -13.42 -1.74
N VAL A 22 5.28 -13.10 -1.89
CA VAL A 22 4.70 -11.78 -1.61
C VAL A 22 3.27 -11.94 -1.09
N VAL A 23 2.86 -11.05 -0.17
CA VAL A 23 1.47 -10.86 0.24
C VAL A 23 1.06 -9.41 0.01
N ARG A 24 -0.16 -9.17 -0.49
CA ARG A 24 -0.72 -7.82 -0.66
C ARG A 24 -1.70 -7.51 0.46
N ALA A 25 -1.45 -6.45 1.20
CA ALA A 25 -2.29 -5.97 2.29
C ALA A 25 -3.17 -4.82 1.78
N ALA A 26 -4.35 -5.17 1.26
CA ALA A 26 -5.30 -4.22 0.65
C ALA A 26 -6.06 -3.42 1.72
N MET A 27 -5.43 -2.38 2.28
CA MET A 27 -6.04 -1.54 3.31
C MET A 27 -6.95 -0.55 2.63
N GLY A 28 -8.24 -0.85 2.63
CA GLY A 28 -9.17 0.07 2.03
C GLY A 28 -9.44 1.30 2.89
N VAL A 29 -9.75 2.37 2.18
CA VAL A 29 -9.63 3.74 2.66
C VAL A 29 -11.00 4.33 2.97
N ASP A 30 -11.94 4.10 2.07
CA ASP A 30 -13.34 4.50 2.13
C ASP A 30 -14.20 3.44 2.85
N GLU A 31 -15.52 3.63 2.89
CA GLU A 31 -16.51 2.61 3.28
C GLU A 31 -16.23 1.84 4.58
N GLY A 32 -15.87 2.54 5.65
CA GLY A 32 -15.52 1.90 6.94
C GLY A 32 -14.06 1.48 7.06
N GLY A 33 -13.22 1.89 6.10
CA GLY A 33 -11.78 1.69 6.07
C GLY A 33 -11.00 2.74 6.86
N HIS A 34 -9.80 3.07 6.38
CA HIS A 34 -8.85 3.98 7.05
C HIS A 34 -9.46 5.33 7.45
N LEU A 35 -10.30 5.94 6.62
CA LEU A 35 -10.91 7.24 6.91
C LEU A 35 -11.94 7.17 8.06
N SER A 36 -12.51 5.99 8.34
CA SER A 36 -13.43 5.78 9.45
C SER A 36 -12.71 5.41 10.74
N ASP A 37 -11.69 4.56 10.67
CA ASP A 37 -10.86 4.16 11.82
C ASP A 37 -9.41 3.91 11.41
N ALA A 38 -8.62 4.99 11.40
CA ALA A 38 -7.21 4.95 11.00
C ALA A 38 -6.36 4.05 11.91
N ASN A 39 -6.71 3.92 13.19
CA ASN A 39 -5.96 3.10 14.14
C ASN A 39 -6.18 1.62 13.89
N LYS A 40 -7.44 1.20 13.70
CA LYS A 40 -7.76 -0.17 13.34
C LYS A 40 -7.13 -0.57 12.01
N ALA A 41 -7.25 0.28 10.99
CA ALA A 41 -6.66 0.02 9.67
C ALA A 41 -5.13 -0.11 9.76
N TYR A 42 -4.47 0.77 10.51
CA TYR A 42 -3.03 0.72 10.75
C TYR A 42 -2.61 -0.56 11.49
N ASN A 43 -3.34 -0.98 12.52
CA ASN A 43 -3.00 -2.18 13.29
C ASN A 43 -3.12 -3.46 12.46
N LEU A 44 -4.14 -3.55 11.60
CA LEU A 44 -4.26 -4.68 10.67
C LEU A 44 -3.08 -4.70 9.70
N MET A 45 -2.74 -3.55 9.10
CA MET A 45 -1.60 -3.42 8.19
C MET A 45 -0.28 -3.85 8.85
N VAL A 46 -0.02 -3.38 10.07
CA VAL A 46 1.17 -3.76 10.84
C VAL A 46 1.23 -5.27 11.06
N ALA A 47 0.12 -5.91 11.42
CA ALA A 47 0.09 -7.36 11.64
C ALA A 47 0.52 -8.14 10.39
N VAL A 48 0.11 -7.71 9.20
CA VAL A 48 0.52 -8.35 7.94
C VAL A 48 1.97 -8.04 7.57
N ILE A 49 2.42 -6.78 7.74
CA ILE A 49 3.81 -6.38 7.48
C ILE A 49 4.77 -7.18 8.36
N GLU A 50 4.52 -7.23 9.67
CA GLU A 50 5.40 -7.92 10.62
C GLU A 50 5.44 -9.42 10.34
N ALA A 51 4.29 -10.03 10.05
CA ALA A 51 4.25 -11.44 9.67
C ALA A 51 5.01 -11.72 8.37
N ALA A 52 4.92 -10.85 7.36
CA ALA A 52 5.64 -11.01 6.10
C ALA A 52 7.16 -10.94 6.33
N ILE A 53 7.63 -9.96 7.10
CA ILE A 53 9.04 -9.80 7.47
C ILE A 53 9.53 -11.04 8.24
N SER A 54 8.77 -11.52 9.24
CA SER A 54 9.15 -12.71 10.02
C SER A 54 9.20 -13.99 9.18
N ASN A 55 8.41 -14.10 8.12
CA ASN A 55 8.42 -15.24 7.20
C ASN A 55 9.36 -15.06 6.00
N GLY A 56 10.10 -13.94 5.94
CA GLY A 56 11.06 -13.66 4.86
C GLY A 56 10.40 -13.54 3.49
N ILE A 57 9.18 -13.00 3.41
CA ILE A 57 8.49 -12.70 2.16
C ILE A 57 8.25 -11.20 2.00
N TYR A 58 8.00 -10.76 0.78
CA TYR A 58 7.64 -9.38 0.50
C TYR A 58 6.20 -9.06 0.96
N VAL A 59 5.93 -7.79 1.22
CA VAL A 59 4.60 -7.26 1.51
C VAL A 59 4.35 -6.02 0.67
N ILE A 60 3.22 -6.01 -0.04
CA ILE A 60 2.70 -4.80 -0.69
C ILE A 60 1.75 -4.12 0.28
N VAL A 61 2.11 -2.90 0.68
CA VAL A 61 1.30 -2.00 1.50
C VAL A 61 0.44 -1.18 0.55
N ASP A 62 -0.81 -1.59 0.39
CA ASP A 62 -1.74 -1.04 -0.59
C ASP A 62 -2.72 -0.03 0.05
N TRP A 63 -2.68 1.20 -0.46
CA TRP A 63 -3.70 2.23 -0.21
C TRP A 63 -4.90 1.98 -1.15
N HIS A 64 -5.82 1.15 -0.68
CA HIS A 64 -6.88 0.57 -1.49
C HIS A 64 -8.08 1.53 -1.62
N SER A 65 -7.97 2.48 -2.55
CA SER A 65 -8.99 3.49 -2.85
C SER A 65 -9.21 3.66 -4.35
N HIS A 66 -10.33 4.31 -4.69
CA HIS A 66 -10.64 4.86 -6.01
C HIS A 66 -10.54 6.40 -6.06
N ASN A 67 -10.27 7.04 -4.92
CA ASN A 67 -10.26 8.48 -4.75
C ASN A 67 -8.86 9.01 -4.42
N ALA A 68 -8.53 10.19 -4.95
CA ALA A 68 -7.20 10.79 -4.82
C ALA A 68 -6.98 11.49 -3.46
N TYR A 69 -6.92 10.74 -2.36
CA TYR A 69 -6.67 11.26 -1.00
C TYR A 69 -5.19 11.54 -0.72
N ALA A 70 -4.56 12.44 -1.48
CA ALA A 70 -3.10 12.63 -1.47
C ALA A 70 -2.51 12.94 -0.08
N ASP A 71 -3.16 13.81 0.71
CA ASP A 71 -2.69 14.17 2.05
C ASP A 71 -2.77 12.99 3.03
N LYS A 72 -3.86 12.23 3.00
CA LYS A 72 -4.06 11.08 3.89
C LYS A 72 -3.17 9.91 3.51
N ALA A 73 -2.98 9.67 2.22
CA ALA A 73 -2.01 8.70 1.73
C ALA A 73 -0.59 9.09 2.18
N ALA A 74 -0.19 10.35 2.01
CA ALA A 74 1.13 10.83 2.43
C ALA A 74 1.36 10.69 3.95
N GLU A 75 0.35 11.02 4.78
CA GLU A 75 0.38 10.82 6.23
C GLU A 75 0.59 9.34 6.59
N PHE A 76 -0.24 8.46 6.02
CA PHE A 76 -0.19 7.02 6.24
C PHE A 76 1.16 6.42 5.81
N PHE A 77 1.60 6.69 4.58
CA PHE A 77 2.86 6.15 4.07
C PHE A 77 4.08 6.72 4.78
N THR A 78 4.04 7.97 5.27
CA THR A 78 5.10 8.49 6.15
C THR A 78 5.18 7.67 7.44
N LYS A 79 4.04 7.30 8.04
CA LYS A 79 3.99 6.47 9.24
C LYS A 79 4.56 5.07 8.98
N ILE A 80 4.18 4.42 7.88
CA ILE A 80 4.71 3.11 7.49
C ILE A 80 6.22 3.20 7.20
N ALA A 81 6.67 4.19 6.42
CA ALA A 81 8.08 4.35 6.08
C ALA A 81 8.96 4.58 7.32
N LYS A 82 8.48 5.33 8.32
CA LYS A 82 9.19 5.52 9.60
C LYS A 82 9.35 4.21 10.37
N ALA A 83 8.32 3.37 10.38
CA ALA A 83 8.34 2.12 11.13
C ALA A 83 9.09 1.00 10.40
N TYR A 84 8.90 0.88 9.08
CA TYR A 84 9.31 -0.30 8.31
C TYR A 84 10.16 -0.02 7.07
N GLY A 85 10.46 1.24 6.73
CA GLY A 85 11.22 1.57 5.52
C GLY A 85 12.66 1.04 5.48
N LYS A 86 13.22 0.63 6.62
CA LYS A 86 14.52 -0.05 6.69
C LYS A 86 14.49 -1.51 6.22
N TYR A 87 13.31 -2.12 6.11
CA TYR A 87 13.17 -3.52 5.72
C TYR A 87 12.97 -3.61 4.21
N PRO A 88 13.80 -4.42 3.49
CA PRO A 88 13.69 -4.57 2.05
C PRO A 88 12.43 -5.32 1.60
N HIS A 89 11.69 -5.90 2.55
CA HIS A 89 10.46 -6.65 2.31
C HIS A 89 9.28 -5.74 1.91
N VAL A 90 9.35 -4.44 2.18
CA VAL A 90 8.22 -3.51 2.01
C VAL A 90 8.18 -2.93 0.60
N LEU A 91 7.02 -3.03 -0.05
CA LEU A 91 6.68 -2.36 -1.30
C LEU A 91 5.49 -1.45 -1.04
N TYR A 92 5.55 -0.20 -1.50
CA TYR A 92 4.45 0.76 -1.32
C TYR A 92 3.59 0.81 -2.58
N GLU A 93 2.31 0.47 -2.50
CA GLU A 93 1.35 0.68 -3.60
C GLU A 93 0.47 1.88 -3.25
N THR A 94 0.79 3.01 -3.86
CA THR A 94 0.32 4.32 -3.37
C THR A 94 -1.13 4.62 -3.70
N PHE A 95 -1.69 3.97 -4.73
CA PHE A 95 -3.07 4.13 -5.17
C PHE A 95 -3.48 2.88 -5.95
N ASN A 96 -4.39 2.08 -5.39
CA ASN A 96 -4.88 0.84 -6.01
C ASN A 96 -5.40 1.03 -7.45
N GLU A 97 -6.52 1.74 -7.60
CA GLU A 97 -7.23 1.80 -8.88
C GLU A 97 -7.84 3.19 -9.09
N PRO A 98 -7.05 4.12 -9.67
CA PRO A 98 -7.61 5.34 -10.23
C PRO A 98 -8.73 5.04 -11.22
N LEU A 99 -9.80 5.85 -11.20
CA LEU A 99 -10.88 5.76 -12.19
C LEU A 99 -10.46 6.43 -13.51
N GLY A 100 -11.41 6.91 -14.31
CA GLY A 100 -11.14 7.65 -15.56
C GLY A 100 -10.62 9.09 -15.33
N VAL A 101 -9.53 9.25 -14.58
CA VAL A 101 -8.89 10.54 -14.29
C VAL A 101 -7.59 10.71 -15.09
N SER A 102 -7.25 11.96 -15.45
CA SER A 102 -6.04 12.30 -16.23
C SER A 102 -4.76 11.85 -15.53
N TRP A 103 -3.88 11.15 -16.25
CA TRP A 103 -2.54 10.82 -15.76
C TRP A 103 -1.76 12.09 -15.37
N ASN A 104 -1.64 13.06 -16.29
CA ASN A 104 -0.79 14.22 -16.09
C ASN A 104 -1.35 15.24 -15.09
N ASP A 105 -2.65 15.48 -15.12
CA ASP A 105 -3.26 16.57 -14.33
C ASP A 105 -3.70 16.14 -12.93
N VAL A 106 -4.00 14.84 -12.75
CA VAL A 106 -4.49 14.30 -11.47
C VAL A 106 -3.49 13.35 -10.84
N LEU A 107 -3.05 12.31 -11.56
CA LEU A 107 -2.25 11.24 -10.97
C LEU A 107 -0.79 11.62 -10.75
N VAL A 108 -0.14 12.31 -11.69
CA VAL A 108 1.25 12.76 -11.52
C VAL A 108 1.41 13.68 -10.28
N PRO A 109 0.56 14.70 -10.07
CA PRO A 109 0.60 15.51 -8.84
C PRO A 109 0.37 14.69 -7.57
N TYR A 110 -0.61 13.77 -7.58
CA TYR A 110 -0.87 12.85 -6.47
C TYR A 110 0.36 12.01 -6.14
N HIS A 111 0.91 11.28 -7.13
CA HIS A 111 2.03 10.37 -6.92
C HIS A 111 3.27 11.13 -6.49
N LYS A 112 3.59 12.28 -7.10
CA LYS A 112 4.73 13.11 -6.68
C LYS A 112 4.64 13.51 -5.21
N LYS A 113 3.45 13.90 -4.72
CA LYS A 113 3.24 14.26 -3.32
C LYS A 113 3.47 13.08 -2.37
N VAL A 114 2.90 11.92 -2.67
CA VAL A 114 3.03 10.72 -1.83
C VAL A 114 4.45 10.16 -1.87
N ILE A 115 5.07 10.09 -3.07
CA ILE A 115 6.48 9.68 -3.25
C ILE A 115 7.41 10.59 -2.44
N ALA A 116 7.22 11.91 -2.51
CA ALA A 116 8.05 12.85 -1.76
C ALA A 116 7.93 12.64 -0.24
N ALA A 117 6.75 12.29 0.27
CA ALA A 117 6.56 11.97 1.68
C ALA A 117 7.30 10.69 2.09
N ILE A 118 7.20 9.61 1.28
CA ILE A 118 7.93 8.36 1.50
C ILE A 118 9.44 8.61 1.45
N ARG A 119 9.93 9.27 0.40
CA ARG A 119 11.37 9.45 0.12
C ARG A 119 12.09 10.36 1.12
N LYS A 120 11.37 11.17 1.90
CA LYS A 120 11.94 11.88 3.07
C LYS A 120 12.41 10.91 4.17
N VAL A 121 11.95 9.67 4.18
CA VAL A 121 12.22 8.67 5.22
C VAL A 121 12.88 7.41 4.64
N ASP A 122 12.33 6.88 3.56
CA ASP A 122 12.78 5.66 2.89
C ASP A 122 13.22 5.96 1.46
N THR A 123 14.53 5.94 1.24
CA THR A 123 15.15 6.30 -0.04
C THR A 123 15.26 5.15 -1.03
N LYS A 124 14.88 3.91 -0.68
CA LYS A 124 15.27 2.71 -1.45
C LYS A 124 14.12 1.80 -1.84
N ASN A 125 13.13 1.57 -0.98
CA ASN A 125 12.10 0.57 -1.26
C ASN A 125 11.23 0.96 -2.48
N VAL A 126 10.73 -0.06 -3.17
CA VAL A 126 9.93 0.08 -4.40
C VAL A 126 8.61 0.79 -4.11
N ILE A 127 8.22 1.69 -5.01
CA ILE A 127 6.91 2.35 -5.00
C ILE A 127 6.20 1.99 -6.32
N ILE A 128 5.00 1.43 -6.20
CA ILE A 128 4.08 1.06 -7.28
C ILE A 128 3.01 2.16 -7.37
N LEU A 129 2.76 2.62 -8.60
CA LEU A 129 1.84 3.71 -8.90
C LEU A 129 0.68 3.16 -9.74
N GLY A 130 -0.56 3.34 -9.30
CA GLY A 130 -1.74 3.04 -10.11
C GLY A 130 -1.84 3.98 -11.31
N THR A 131 -2.50 3.52 -12.37
CA THR A 131 -2.69 4.26 -13.62
C THR A 131 -4.18 4.47 -13.91
N PRO A 132 -4.56 5.33 -14.88
CA PRO A 132 -5.97 5.56 -15.18
C PRO A 132 -6.73 4.27 -15.53
N THR A 133 -8.05 4.32 -15.34
CA THR A 133 -8.99 3.27 -15.75
C THR A 133 -8.70 1.93 -15.06
N TRP A 134 -8.78 1.92 -13.74
CA TRP A 134 -8.49 0.75 -12.89
C TRP A 134 -7.11 0.15 -13.19
N SER A 135 -6.10 1.01 -13.25
CA SER A 135 -4.71 0.64 -13.49
C SER A 135 -4.45 -0.08 -14.84
N GLN A 136 -5.24 0.24 -15.88
CA GLN A 136 -5.10 -0.36 -17.21
C GLN A 136 -4.25 0.47 -18.17
N PHE A 137 -4.30 1.80 -18.10
CA PHE A 137 -3.67 2.68 -19.08
C PHE A 137 -2.22 3.01 -18.69
N VAL A 138 -1.38 1.97 -18.72
CA VAL A 138 0.06 2.08 -18.41
C VAL A 138 0.87 2.78 -19.50
N ASP A 139 0.34 2.78 -20.72
CA ASP A 139 0.88 3.48 -21.89
C ASP A 139 0.76 5.01 -21.77
N GLU A 140 -0.27 5.51 -21.07
CA GLU A 140 -0.34 6.95 -20.73
C GLU A 140 0.73 7.37 -19.70
N ALA A 141 1.29 6.41 -18.96
CA ALA A 141 2.26 6.62 -17.90
C ALA A 141 3.74 6.44 -18.32
N SER A 142 4.00 6.19 -19.61
CA SER A 142 5.34 5.92 -20.15
C SER A 142 6.18 7.16 -20.45
#